data_AF-A0A1C2GS73-F1
#
_entry.id   AF-A0A1C2GS73-F1
#
_cell.length_a   1.000
_cell.length_b   1.000
_cell.length_c   1.000
_cell.angle_alpha   90.00
_cell.angle_beta   90.00
_cell.angle_gamma   90.00
#
_symmetry.space_group_name_H-M   'P 1'
#
loop_
_entity.id
_entity.type
_entity.pdbx_description
1 polymer ?
#
loop_
_entity_poly.entity_id
_entity_poly.type
_entity_poly.pdbx_seq_one_letter_code
_entity_poly.pdbx_strand_id
1 'polypeptide(L)'
;MFRDELHSLGKVIDDLFAGTGEPDCTGTLEEIILAWRQATFSAATNECLKRYYSFHLEGISIHSDTLSTFTGEHKALESGLLHLSETLVNRYGAYLEDDLRLPSLYTHAWRQLRLKEISALRPAILNASLPAGLKDCIGSYFDAYLQPGQACLYTLGAIRYFDKLTGELEKLDFSSPDIEQQVDVLFLHLDFNHLHHLALLQARISKNAEQMGQQEKLRYLLAERCRFGGLPVQTRYRYQADWPSLRSMLHNWLSEEIVRVREQSPACTTPIQKLGLNLSVAQLACLLKLLYDEGIFCTENFSDILRFFSAYFRSKRQENISYGSLSKESYSTGQVTAAVLRDKFAQMIKKIDRHFFPE
;
A
#
# COMPACT_ATOMS: atom_id res chain seq x y z
N MET A 1 34.82 -16.38 -7.51
CA MET A 1 34.94 -14.98 -7.08
C MET A 1 34.80 -14.15 -8.34
N PHE A 2 33.80 -13.28 -8.41
CA PHE A 2 33.65 -12.40 -9.58
C PHE A 2 34.79 -11.38 -9.61
N ARG A 3 35.21 -10.97 -10.81
CA ARG A 3 36.27 -9.98 -10.98
C ARG A 3 35.64 -8.57 -10.90
N ASP A 4 36.47 -7.57 -10.69
CA ASP A 4 36.09 -6.18 -10.93
C ASP A 4 36.40 -5.89 -12.40
N GLU A 5 35.38 -5.93 -13.25
CA GLU A 5 35.53 -5.67 -14.69
C GLU A 5 35.65 -4.17 -15.00
N LEU A 6 35.34 -3.28 -14.06
CA LEU A 6 35.45 -1.82 -14.25
C LEU A 6 36.84 -1.27 -13.96
N HIS A 7 37.73 -2.04 -13.35
CA HIS A 7 39.08 -1.60 -13.03
C HIS A 7 39.88 -1.10 -14.25
N SER A 8 39.75 -1.76 -15.40
CA SER A 8 40.38 -1.32 -16.65
C SER A 8 39.78 -0.02 -17.18
N LEU A 9 38.46 0.14 -17.06
CA LEU A 9 37.75 1.35 -17.45
C LEU A 9 38.12 2.55 -16.55
N GLY A 10 38.28 2.31 -15.25
CA GLY A 10 38.75 3.31 -14.29
C GLY A 10 40.13 3.87 -14.67
N LYS A 11 41.07 3.00 -15.05
CA LYS A 11 42.40 3.45 -15.53
C LYS A 11 42.31 4.31 -16.78
N VAL A 12 41.47 3.91 -17.73
CA VAL A 12 41.24 4.68 -18.96
C VAL A 12 40.70 6.09 -18.65
N ILE A 13 39.81 6.18 -17.66
CA ILE A 13 39.26 7.46 -17.18
C ILE A 13 40.37 8.29 -16.50
N ASP A 14 41.17 7.69 -15.62
CA ASP A 14 42.27 8.37 -14.93
C ASP A 14 43.34 8.89 -15.90
N ASP A 15 43.70 8.10 -16.92
CA ASP A 15 44.67 8.46 -17.96
C ASP A 15 44.15 9.62 -18.84
N LEU A 16 42.84 9.67 -19.08
CA LEU A 16 42.17 10.77 -19.75
C LEU A 16 42.20 12.05 -18.90
N PHE A 17 41.99 11.96 -17.59
CA PHE A 17 42.18 13.10 -16.67
C PHE A 17 43.64 13.57 -16.61
N ALA A 18 44.61 12.68 -16.80
CA ALA A 18 46.02 13.02 -16.89
C ALA A 18 46.43 13.67 -18.24
N GLY A 19 45.50 13.78 -19.20
CA GLY A 19 45.74 14.39 -20.51
C GLY A 19 46.51 13.48 -21.49
N THR A 20 46.52 12.17 -21.25
CA THR A 20 47.31 11.21 -22.03
C THR A 20 46.51 10.58 -23.18
N GLY A 21 46.13 11.41 -24.16
CA GLY A 21 45.54 10.96 -25.44
C GLY A 21 44.03 10.66 -25.43
N GLU A 22 43.46 10.44 -26.62
CA GLU A 22 42.07 9.99 -26.78
C GLU A 22 41.98 8.47 -26.52
N PRO A 23 41.25 8.01 -25.50
CA PRO A 23 41.16 6.59 -25.21
C PRO A 23 40.18 5.88 -26.14
N ASP A 24 40.68 4.91 -26.92
CA ASP A 24 39.82 3.88 -27.50
C ASP A 24 39.43 2.89 -26.39
N CYS A 25 38.18 3.00 -25.95
CA CYS A 25 37.60 2.16 -24.90
C CYS A 25 36.77 0.99 -25.47
N THR A 26 36.62 0.88 -26.79
CA THR A 26 35.66 -0.05 -27.43
C THR A 26 35.90 -1.50 -27.04
N GLY A 27 37.16 -1.97 -27.13
CA GLY A 27 37.51 -3.35 -26.75
C GLY A 27 37.23 -3.66 -25.27
N THR A 28 37.54 -2.72 -24.38
CA THR A 28 37.28 -2.85 -22.95
C THR A 28 35.79 -2.97 -22.65
N LEU A 29 34.93 -2.21 -23.33
CA LEU A 29 33.48 -2.26 -23.15
C LEU A 29 32.90 -3.62 -23.57
N GLU A 30 33.37 -4.16 -24.70
CA GLU A 30 32.92 -5.48 -25.18
C GLU A 30 33.33 -6.61 -24.23
N GLU A 31 34.55 -6.55 -23.68
CA GLU A 31 35.04 -7.50 -22.68
C GLU A 31 34.19 -7.48 -21.40
N ILE A 32 33.82 -6.29 -20.91
CA ILE A 32 32.91 -6.13 -19.75
C ILE A 32 31.56 -6.79 -20.02
N ILE A 33 30.94 -6.50 -21.17
CA ILE A 33 29.63 -7.05 -21.53
C ILE A 33 29.69 -8.58 -21.67
N LEU A 34 30.78 -9.10 -22.25
CA LEU A 34 30.99 -10.54 -22.37
C LEU A 34 31.12 -11.21 -20.99
N ALA A 35 31.87 -10.60 -20.07
CA ALA A 35 32.02 -11.07 -18.71
C ALA A 35 30.67 -11.09 -17.96
N TRP A 36 29.87 -10.03 -18.08
CA TRP A 36 28.52 -10.00 -17.52
C TRP A 36 27.63 -11.12 -18.03
N ARG A 37 27.71 -11.41 -19.33
CA ARG A 37 26.96 -12.52 -19.94
C ARG A 37 27.42 -13.86 -19.36
N GLN A 38 28.72 -14.09 -19.25
CA GLN A 38 29.28 -15.32 -18.68
C GLN A 38 28.87 -15.48 -17.21
N ALA A 39 28.86 -14.39 -16.43
CA ALA A 39 28.42 -14.39 -15.05
C ALA A 39 26.95 -14.83 -14.92
N THR A 40 26.04 -14.35 -15.79
CA THR A 40 24.62 -14.74 -15.76
C THR A 40 24.40 -16.25 -15.91
N PHE A 41 25.21 -16.90 -16.75
CA PHE A 41 25.11 -18.34 -17.04
C PHE A 41 26.03 -19.20 -16.17
N SER A 42 26.67 -18.60 -15.16
CA SER A 42 27.51 -19.34 -14.21
C SER A 42 26.66 -20.10 -13.17
N ALA A 43 27.33 -20.95 -12.38
CA ALA A 43 26.70 -21.63 -11.25
C ALA A 43 26.46 -20.73 -10.02
N ALA A 44 26.55 -19.39 -10.18
CA ALA A 44 26.34 -18.45 -9.11
C ALA A 44 24.86 -18.40 -8.67
N THR A 45 24.64 -18.13 -7.39
CA THR A 45 23.28 -17.96 -6.87
C THR A 45 22.71 -16.62 -7.30
N ASN A 46 21.37 -16.50 -7.30
CA ASN A 46 20.69 -15.23 -7.59
C ASN A 46 21.19 -14.09 -6.68
N GLU A 47 21.43 -14.37 -5.40
CA GLU A 47 21.95 -13.37 -4.45
C GLU A 47 23.36 -12.89 -4.83
N CYS A 48 24.22 -13.80 -5.28
CA CYS A 48 25.54 -13.43 -5.79
C CYS A 48 25.44 -12.58 -7.07
N LEU A 49 24.52 -12.92 -7.99
CA LEU A 49 24.29 -12.16 -9.21
C LEU A 49 23.75 -10.75 -8.91
N LYS A 50 22.84 -10.61 -7.94
CA LYS A 50 22.33 -9.30 -7.51
C LYS A 50 23.48 -8.40 -7.06
N ARG A 51 24.28 -8.85 -6.09
CA ARG A 51 25.42 -8.09 -5.58
C ARG A 51 26.42 -7.74 -6.68
N TYR A 52 26.66 -8.69 -7.60
CA TYR A 52 27.57 -8.49 -8.72
C TYR A 52 27.10 -7.38 -9.66
N TYR A 53 25.84 -7.40 -10.09
CA TYR A 53 25.30 -6.38 -10.99
C TYR A 53 25.10 -5.03 -10.29
N SER A 54 24.71 -5.00 -9.00
CA SER A 54 24.64 -3.78 -8.20
C SER A 54 26.01 -3.11 -8.10
N PHE A 55 27.06 -3.88 -7.78
CA PHE A 55 28.44 -3.37 -7.71
C PHE A 55 28.88 -2.70 -9.02
N HIS A 56 28.55 -3.32 -10.17
CA HIS A 56 28.87 -2.76 -11.48
C HIS A 56 28.09 -1.48 -11.79
N LEU A 57 26.81 -1.44 -11.44
CA LEU A 57 26.00 -0.24 -11.66
C LEU A 57 26.50 0.92 -10.80
N GLU A 58 26.90 0.66 -9.55
CA GLU A 58 27.53 1.66 -8.67
C GLU A 58 28.85 2.17 -9.24
N GLY A 59 29.73 1.28 -9.71
CA GLY A 59 30.99 1.67 -10.34
C GLY A 59 30.79 2.53 -11.60
N ILE A 60 29.84 2.17 -12.46
CA ILE A 60 29.46 2.98 -13.63
C ILE A 60 28.90 4.33 -13.19
N SER A 61 28.13 4.37 -12.10
CA SER A 61 27.57 5.62 -11.56
C SER A 61 28.67 6.57 -11.11
N ILE A 62 29.69 6.06 -10.41
CA ILE A 62 30.87 6.85 -10.01
C ILE A 62 31.54 7.46 -11.24
N HIS A 63 31.87 6.64 -12.24
CA HIS A 63 32.53 7.09 -13.46
C HIS A 63 31.70 8.09 -14.26
N SER A 64 30.40 7.85 -14.37
CA SER A 64 29.44 8.75 -15.01
C SER A 64 29.38 10.11 -14.31
N ASP A 65 29.30 10.11 -12.99
CA ASP A 65 29.27 11.34 -12.18
C ASP A 65 30.59 12.11 -12.33
N THR A 66 31.74 11.43 -12.27
CA THR A 66 33.05 12.05 -12.47
C THR A 66 33.16 12.71 -13.84
N LEU A 67 32.75 12.03 -14.92
CA LEU A 67 32.73 12.61 -16.27
C LEU A 67 31.79 13.80 -16.39
N SER A 68 30.63 13.78 -15.73
CA SER A 68 29.68 14.91 -15.76
C SER A 68 30.23 16.21 -15.15
N THR A 69 31.27 16.13 -14.32
CA THR A 69 31.95 17.31 -13.74
C THR A 69 33.04 17.88 -14.63
N PHE A 70 33.44 17.17 -15.68
CA PHE A 70 34.53 17.58 -16.55
C PHE A 70 34.03 18.50 -17.67
N THR A 71 34.83 19.50 -18.05
CA THR A 71 34.45 20.53 -19.04
C THR A 71 34.86 20.18 -20.49
N GLY A 72 35.36 18.97 -20.73
CA GLY A 72 35.75 18.47 -22.05
C GLY A 72 34.69 17.57 -22.69
N GLU A 73 34.54 17.64 -24.02
CA GLU A 73 33.66 16.72 -24.76
C GLU A 73 34.32 15.34 -24.91
N HIS A 74 33.88 14.35 -24.14
CA HIS A 74 34.40 12.97 -24.21
C HIS A 74 33.35 12.00 -24.76
N LYS A 75 32.79 12.35 -25.92
CA LYS A 75 31.62 11.68 -26.53
C LYS A 75 31.77 10.16 -26.64
N ALA A 76 32.96 9.66 -26.97
CA ALA A 76 33.20 8.22 -27.10
C ALA A 76 33.02 7.49 -25.76
N LEU A 77 33.61 8.03 -24.69
CA LEU A 77 33.57 7.47 -23.35
C LEU A 77 32.20 7.65 -22.69
N GLU A 78 31.57 8.81 -22.88
CA GLU A 78 30.18 9.06 -22.46
C GLU A 78 29.22 8.06 -23.12
N SER A 79 29.35 7.86 -24.43
CA SER A 79 28.56 6.86 -25.17
C SER A 79 28.83 5.44 -24.67
N GLY A 80 30.08 5.13 -24.33
CA GLY A 80 30.47 3.83 -23.78
C GLY A 80 29.84 3.54 -22.42
N LEU A 81 29.93 4.49 -21.47
CA LEU A 81 29.32 4.37 -20.14
C LEU A 81 27.79 4.33 -20.21
N LEU A 82 27.19 5.12 -21.11
CA LEU A 82 25.76 5.06 -21.37
C LEU A 82 25.37 3.66 -21.88
N HIS A 83 26.11 3.11 -22.85
CA HIS A 83 25.84 1.78 -23.39
C HIS A 83 25.96 0.66 -22.34
N LEU A 84 26.95 0.75 -21.45
CA LEU A 84 27.09 -0.17 -20.32
C LEU A 84 25.89 -0.05 -19.36
N SER A 85 25.50 1.18 -19.01
CA SER A 85 24.35 1.44 -18.14
C SER A 85 23.06 0.86 -18.72
N GLU A 86 22.77 1.14 -20.00
CA GLU A 86 21.61 0.63 -20.71
C GLU A 86 21.61 -0.89 -20.77
N THR A 87 22.76 -1.51 -21.06
CA THR A 87 22.90 -2.96 -21.10
C THR A 87 22.59 -3.58 -19.75
N LEU A 88 23.12 -2.99 -18.67
CA LEU A 88 22.94 -3.47 -17.31
C LEU A 88 21.48 -3.37 -16.87
N VAL A 89 20.87 -2.18 -17.05
CA VAL A 89 19.48 -1.93 -16.66
C VAL A 89 18.49 -2.75 -17.50
N ASN A 90 18.66 -2.79 -18.83
CA ASN A 90 17.69 -3.41 -19.72
C ASN A 90 17.80 -4.94 -19.77
N ARG A 91 19.02 -5.50 -19.76
CA ARG A 91 19.22 -6.96 -19.87
C ARG A 91 19.28 -7.66 -18.53
N TYR A 92 19.85 -7.00 -17.52
CA TYR A 92 20.10 -7.60 -16.21
C TYR A 92 19.29 -6.95 -15.09
N GLY A 93 18.34 -6.06 -15.42
CA GLY A 93 17.53 -5.36 -14.44
C GLY A 93 16.72 -6.23 -13.48
N ALA A 94 16.46 -7.51 -13.81
CA ALA A 94 15.83 -8.45 -12.88
C ALA A 94 16.70 -8.78 -11.65
N TYR A 95 18.02 -8.58 -11.76
CA TYR A 95 18.98 -8.76 -10.67
C TYR A 95 19.32 -7.44 -9.95
N LEU A 96 18.77 -6.31 -10.40
CA LEU A 96 19.01 -5.02 -9.76
C LEU A 96 17.95 -4.71 -8.71
N GLU A 97 18.40 -4.13 -7.61
CA GLU A 97 17.55 -3.63 -6.54
C GLU A 97 16.97 -2.27 -6.92
N ASP A 98 15.74 -1.99 -6.47
CA ASP A 98 14.98 -0.81 -6.88
C ASP A 98 15.46 0.49 -6.19
N ASP A 99 16.19 0.39 -5.09
CA ASP A 99 16.80 1.50 -4.35
C ASP A 99 18.15 1.94 -4.92
N LEU A 100 18.72 1.19 -5.87
CA LEU A 100 19.98 1.53 -6.50
C LEU A 100 19.87 2.84 -7.28
N ARG A 101 20.80 3.74 -6.98
CA ARG A 101 21.02 4.98 -7.71
C ARG A 101 21.50 4.68 -9.14
N LEU A 102 20.97 5.42 -10.10
CA LEU A 102 21.33 5.26 -11.50
C LEU A 102 22.47 6.22 -11.91
N PRO A 103 23.30 5.81 -12.89
CA PRO A 103 24.33 6.68 -13.47
C PRO A 103 23.75 7.97 -14.06
N SER A 104 24.40 9.11 -13.82
CA SER A 104 23.95 10.43 -14.30
C SER A 104 23.79 10.55 -15.83
N LEU A 105 24.65 9.89 -16.61
CA LEU A 105 24.56 9.84 -18.06
C LEU A 105 23.33 9.06 -18.52
N TYR A 106 23.04 7.95 -17.84
CA TYR A 106 21.85 7.14 -18.10
C TYR A 106 20.57 7.91 -17.76
N THR A 107 20.52 8.56 -16.59
CA THR A 107 19.35 9.34 -16.19
C THR A 107 19.13 10.57 -17.08
N HIS A 108 20.21 11.21 -17.54
CA HIS A 108 20.12 12.28 -18.53
C HIS A 108 19.53 11.78 -19.85
N ALA A 109 20.05 10.68 -20.40
CA ALA A 109 19.53 10.09 -21.65
C ALA A 109 18.06 9.67 -21.51
N TRP A 110 17.71 8.98 -20.42
CA TRP A 110 16.34 8.58 -20.10
C TRP A 110 15.39 9.79 -20.02
N ARG A 111 15.80 10.86 -19.34
CA ARG A 111 14.99 12.09 -19.22
C ARG A 111 14.73 12.74 -20.58
N GLN A 112 15.74 12.81 -21.46
CA GLN A 112 15.58 13.37 -22.81
C GLN A 112 14.56 12.58 -23.65
N LEU A 113 14.54 11.25 -23.48
CA LEU A 113 13.54 10.39 -24.13
C LEU A 113 12.14 10.67 -23.57
N ARG A 114 11.98 10.68 -22.25
CA ARG A 114 10.69 10.87 -21.57
C ARG A 114 10.10 12.27 -21.73
N LEU A 115 10.93 13.29 -21.90
CA LEU A 115 10.46 14.65 -22.15
C LEU A 115 9.57 14.71 -23.41
N LYS A 116 9.91 13.94 -24.45
CA LYS A 116 9.13 13.87 -25.70
C LYS A 116 7.78 13.20 -25.47
N GLU A 117 7.75 12.08 -24.76
CA GLU A 117 6.51 11.34 -24.43
C GLU A 117 5.56 12.21 -23.60
N ILE A 118 6.07 12.86 -22.54
CA ILE A 118 5.27 13.75 -21.71
C ILE A 118 4.79 14.97 -22.47
N SER A 119 5.58 15.50 -23.40
CA SER A 119 5.14 16.63 -24.23
C SER A 119 3.91 16.29 -25.09
N ALA A 120 3.72 15.02 -25.45
CA ALA A 120 2.53 14.54 -26.15
C ALA A 120 1.35 14.29 -25.20
N LEU A 121 1.61 13.79 -24.00
CA LEU A 121 0.58 13.46 -22.99
C LEU A 121 0.01 14.72 -22.30
N ARG A 122 0.84 15.73 -22.05
CA ARG A 122 0.47 16.93 -21.29
C ARG A 122 -0.73 17.69 -21.87
N PRO A 123 -0.83 17.94 -23.20
CA PRO A 123 -2.02 18.55 -23.79
C PRO A 123 -3.30 17.75 -23.54
N ALA A 124 -3.24 16.41 -23.63
CA ALA A 124 -4.41 15.56 -23.38
C ALA A 124 -4.90 15.69 -21.94
N ILE A 125 -3.99 15.69 -20.95
CA ILE A 125 -4.33 15.89 -19.53
C ILE A 125 -4.91 17.29 -19.29
N LEU A 126 -4.30 18.33 -19.87
CA LEU A 126 -4.75 19.71 -19.69
C LEU A 126 -6.14 19.95 -20.28
N ASN A 127 -6.44 19.34 -21.44
CA ASN A 127 -7.73 19.46 -22.11
C ASN A 127 -8.80 18.51 -21.54
N ALA A 128 -8.41 17.50 -20.77
CA ALA A 128 -9.33 16.57 -20.13
C ALA A 128 -10.28 17.26 -19.14
N SER A 129 -11.44 16.66 -18.93
CA SER A 129 -12.42 17.09 -17.91
C SER A 129 -12.01 16.63 -16.50
N LEU A 130 -10.74 16.87 -16.14
CA LEU A 130 -10.19 16.57 -14.83
C LEU A 130 -10.25 17.79 -13.89
N PRO A 131 -10.50 17.59 -12.59
CA PRO A 131 -10.32 18.63 -11.58
C PRO A 131 -8.92 19.24 -11.63
N ALA A 132 -8.81 20.56 -11.39
CA ALA A 132 -7.53 21.27 -11.40
C ALA A 132 -6.48 20.61 -10.48
N GLY A 133 -6.87 20.23 -9.27
CA GLY A 133 -5.95 19.56 -8.33
C GLY A 133 -5.39 18.23 -8.85
N LEU A 134 -6.15 17.46 -9.64
CA LEU A 134 -5.62 16.23 -10.26
C LEU A 134 -4.64 16.54 -11.39
N LYS A 135 -4.93 17.58 -12.19
CA LYS A 135 -3.99 18.06 -13.22
C LYS A 135 -2.69 18.53 -12.56
N ASP A 136 -2.79 19.23 -11.43
CA ASP A 136 -1.63 19.70 -10.67
C ASP A 136 -0.84 18.53 -10.05
N CYS A 137 -1.50 17.50 -9.51
CA CYS A 137 -0.84 16.26 -9.06
C CYS A 137 0.00 15.62 -10.17
N ILE A 138 -0.59 15.40 -11.35
CA ILE A 138 0.11 14.76 -12.47
C ILE A 138 1.23 15.68 -12.99
N GLY A 139 0.94 16.98 -13.14
CA GLY A 139 1.88 17.97 -13.63
C GLY A 139 3.11 18.10 -12.73
N SER A 140 2.89 18.30 -11.43
CA SER A 140 3.96 18.40 -10.43
C SER A 140 4.79 17.13 -10.32
N TYR A 141 4.16 15.95 -10.44
CA TYR A 141 4.86 14.68 -10.52
C TYR A 141 5.82 14.64 -11.72
N PHE A 142 5.33 14.97 -12.93
CA PHE A 142 6.19 15.01 -14.11
C PHE A 142 7.27 16.08 -14.03
N ASP A 143 6.95 17.27 -13.51
CA ASP A 143 7.91 18.36 -13.39
C ASP A 143 9.07 17.98 -12.46
N ALA A 144 8.82 17.23 -11.37
CA ALA A 144 9.87 16.74 -10.47
C ALA A 144 10.92 15.85 -11.18
N TYR A 145 10.52 15.06 -12.17
CA TYR A 145 11.44 14.20 -12.94
C TYR A 145 12.06 14.91 -14.14
N LEU A 146 11.46 16.01 -14.58
CA LEU A 146 11.88 16.73 -15.78
C LEU A 146 12.70 18.00 -15.48
N GLN A 147 12.88 18.40 -14.22
CA GLN A 147 13.72 19.56 -13.89
C GLN A 147 15.22 19.28 -14.08
N PRO A 148 15.97 20.19 -14.74
CA PRO A 148 17.40 20.07 -14.88
C PRO A 148 18.10 20.23 -13.52
N GLY A 149 18.98 19.29 -13.18
CA GLY A 149 19.77 19.31 -11.94
C GLY A 149 19.45 18.21 -10.93
N GLN A 150 18.32 17.51 -11.05
CA GLN A 150 17.97 16.36 -10.18
C GLN A 150 18.29 14.99 -10.78
N ALA A 151 18.83 14.95 -12.00
CA ALA A 151 19.11 13.71 -12.74
C ALA A 151 20.03 12.74 -11.98
N CYS A 152 20.88 13.25 -11.09
CA CYS A 152 21.80 12.43 -10.32
C CYS A 152 21.13 11.69 -9.13
N LEU A 153 19.85 11.89 -8.80
CA LEU A 153 19.22 11.32 -7.60
C LEU A 153 18.21 10.20 -7.87
N TYR A 154 17.99 9.82 -9.13
CA TYR A 154 16.98 8.82 -9.43
C TYR A 154 17.45 7.41 -9.11
N THR A 155 16.57 6.66 -8.44
CA THR A 155 16.73 5.23 -8.25
C THR A 155 16.08 4.45 -9.38
N LEU A 156 16.47 3.19 -9.54
CA LEU A 156 15.88 2.29 -10.53
C LEU A 156 14.36 2.12 -10.34
N GLY A 157 13.92 1.99 -9.09
CA GLY A 157 12.50 1.89 -8.72
C GLY A 157 11.73 3.15 -9.11
N ALA A 158 12.31 4.34 -8.91
CA ALA A 158 11.68 5.60 -9.25
C ALA A 158 11.41 5.72 -10.77
N ILE A 159 12.41 5.40 -11.61
CA ILE A 159 12.21 5.46 -13.08
C ILE A 159 11.28 4.35 -13.58
N ARG A 160 11.30 3.16 -12.98
CA ARG A 160 10.37 2.06 -13.32
C ARG A 160 8.93 2.44 -12.97
N TYR A 161 8.75 3.07 -11.83
CA TYR A 161 7.47 3.61 -11.41
C TYR A 161 6.96 4.66 -12.41
N PHE A 162 7.83 5.59 -12.78
CA PHE A 162 7.51 6.63 -13.76
C PHE A 162 7.11 6.06 -15.12
N ASP A 163 7.89 5.12 -15.64
CA ASP A 163 7.61 4.45 -16.92
C ASP A 163 6.27 3.70 -16.86
N LYS A 164 6.00 3.04 -15.73
CA LYS A 164 4.74 2.33 -15.52
C LYS A 164 3.56 3.30 -15.44
N LEU A 165 3.66 4.37 -14.66
CA LEU A 165 2.59 5.35 -14.52
C LEU A 165 2.30 6.06 -15.85
N THR A 166 3.35 6.50 -16.55
CA THR A 166 3.23 7.17 -17.86
C THR A 166 2.57 6.23 -18.87
N GLY A 167 3.05 4.99 -18.98
CA GLY A 167 2.50 4.00 -19.91
C GLY A 167 1.06 3.58 -19.59
N GLU A 168 0.60 3.66 -18.34
CA GLU A 168 -0.82 3.45 -18.01
C GLU A 168 -1.67 4.70 -18.26
N LEU A 169 -1.13 5.91 -18.02
CA LEU A 169 -1.82 7.16 -18.35
C LEU A 169 -2.05 7.30 -19.85
N GLU A 170 -1.09 6.90 -20.69
CA GLU A 170 -1.21 6.90 -22.16
C GLU A 170 -2.34 6.00 -22.68
N LYS A 171 -2.75 4.99 -21.90
CA LYS A 171 -3.85 4.08 -22.27
C LYS A 171 -5.23 4.63 -21.92
N LEU A 172 -5.30 5.71 -21.13
CA LEU A 172 -6.57 6.31 -20.73
C LEU A 172 -7.14 7.17 -21.87
N ASP A 173 -8.45 7.08 -22.05
CA ASP A 173 -9.18 8.02 -22.91
C ASP A 173 -9.50 9.28 -22.11
N PHE A 174 -8.67 10.31 -22.26
CA PHE A 174 -8.84 11.61 -21.61
C PHE A 174 -10.10 12.38 -22.06
N SER A 175 -10.79 11.90 -23.10
CA SER A 175 -12.09 12.46 -23.54
C SER A 175 -13.27 11.83 -22.81
N SER A 176 -13.05 10.75 -22.05
CA SER A 176 -14.10 10.04 -21.33
C SER A 176 -14.71 10.90 -20.23
N PRO A 177 -16.05 10.88 -20.05
CA PRO A 177 -16.70 11.58 -18.93
C PRO A 177 -16.29 11.01 -17.56
N ASP A 178 -15.85 9.75 -17.51
CA ASP A 178 -15.45 9.07 -16.27
C ASP A 178 -13.93 9.14 -16.02
N ILE A 179 -13.20 10.00 -16.76
CA ILE A 179 -11.73 10.08 -16.70
C ILE A 179 -11.21 10.34 -15.28
N GLU A 180 -11.91 11.14 -14.47
CA GLU A 180 -11.54 11.38 -13.08
C GLU A 180 -11.50 10.09 -12.27
N GLN A 181 -12.56 9.26 -12.37
CA GLN A 181 -12.64 7.98 -11.68
C GLN A 181 -11.59 7.00 -12.19
N GLN A 182 -11.32 6.99 -13.51
CA GLN A 182 -10.29 6.14 -14.10
C GLN A 182 -8.89 6.50 -13.57
N VAL A 183 -8.57 7.79 -13.48
CA VAL A 183 -7.31 8.28 -12.91
C VAL A 183 -7.20 7.90 -11.43
N ASP A 184 -8.27 8.04 -10.65
CA ASP A 184 -8.24 7.64 -9.23
C ASP A 184 -8.00 6.14 -9.06
N VAL A 185 -8.70 5.31 -9.84
CA VAL A 185 -8.51 3.85 -9.82
C VAL A 185 -7.08 3.50 -10.21
N LEU A 186 -6.54 4.16 -11.24
CA LEU A 186 -5.16 3.97 -11.66
C LEU A 186 -4.17 4.34 -10.55
N PHE A 187 -4.36 5.50 -9.92
CA PHE A 187 -3.49 5.99 -8.84
C PHE A 187 -3.54 5.08 -7.62
N LEU A 188 -4.72 4.55 -7.29
CA LEU A 188 -4.84 3.56 -6.23
C LEU A 188 -4.22 2.22 -6.61
N HIS A 189 -4.37 1.79 -7.87
CA HIS A 189 -3.81 0.54 -8.36
C HIS A 189 -2.28 0.56 -8.36
N LEU A 190 -1.69 1.66 -8.81
CA LEU A 190 -0.25 1.90 -8.83
C LEU A 190 0.28 2.49 -7.51
N ASP A 191 -0.52 2.56 -6.46
CA ASP A 191 -0.10 3.10 -5.16
C ASP A 191 0.62 4.47 -5.26
N PHE A 192 0.02 5.40 -6.00
CA PHE A 192 0.45 6.79 -6.13
C PHE A 192 0.19 7.53 -4.81
N ASN A 193 1.00 7.23 -3.80
CA ASN A 193 0.89 7.73 -2.44
C ASN A 193 1.34 9.18 -2.27
N HIS A 194 0.92 10.03 -3.21
CA HIS A 194 1.14 11.47 -3.20
C HIS A 194 0.14 12.16 -2.27
N LEU A 195 0.64 12.93 -1.29
CA LEU A 195 -0.20 13.60 -0.29
C LEU A 195 -1.28 14.52 -0.88
N HIS A 196 -0.96 15.24 -1.95
CA HIS A 196 -1.95 16.12 -2.59
C HIS A 196 -3.12 15.31 -3.16
N HIS A 197 -2.87 14.12 -3.72
CA HIS A 197 -3.93 13.25 -4.24
C HIS A 197 -4.81 12.70 -3.11
N LEU A 198 -4.19 12.27 -2.01
CA LEU A 198 -4.92 11.87 -0.80
C LEU A 198 -5.83 12.99 -0.30
N ALA A 199 -5.34 14.23 -0.22
CA ALA A 199 -6.12 15.38 0.22
C ALA A 199 -7.32 15.66 -0.71
N LEU A 200 -7.16 15.51 -2.03
CA LEU A 200 -8.25 15.65 -3.00
C LEU A 200 -9.32 14.57 -2.82
N LEU A 201 -8.91 13.31 -2.60
CA LEU A 201 -9.82 12.21 -2.28
C LEU A 201 -10.60 12.50 -0.99
N GLN A 202 -9.90 12.89 0.07
CA GLN A 202 -10.51 13.23 1.36
C GLN A 202 -11.51 14.38 1.26
N ALA A 203 -11.13 15.47 0.57
CA ALA A 203 -11.99 16.64 0.39
C ALA A 203 -13.26 16.30 -0.40
N ARG A 204 -13.14 15.51 -1.48
CA ARG A 204 -14.28 15.07 -2.27
C ARG A 204 -15.23 14.16 -1.50
N ILE A 205 -14.68 13.17 -0.79
CA ILE A 205 -15.49 12.28 0.06
C ILE A 205 -16.19 13.08 1.15
N SER A 206 -15.48 14.01 1.80
CA SER A 206 -16.05 14.88 2.85
C SER A 206 -17.16 15.76 2.32
N LYS A 207 -16.94 16.45 1.20
CA LYS A 207 -17.94 17.32 0.54
C LYS A 207 -19.21 16.56 0.17
N ASN A 208 -19.08 15.35 -0.38
CA ASN A 208 -20.23 14.51 -0.69
C ASN A 208 -20.98 14.08 0.57
N ALA A 209 -20.24 13.76 1.62
CA ALA A 209 -20.78 13.33 2.90
C ALA A 209 -21.47 14.46 3.70
N GLU A 210 -21.06 15.72 3.52
CA GLU A 210 -21.64 16.89 4.19
C GLU A 210 -23.08 17.19 3.77
N GLN A 211 -23.45 16.79 2.55
CA GLN A 211 -24.80 17.00 2.01
C GLN A 211 -25.81 15.96 2.50
N MET A 212 -25.36 14.95 3.24
CA MET A 212 -26.14 13.78 3.63
C MET A 212 -26.59 13.85 5.09
N GLY A 213 -27.74 13.24 5.39
CA GLY A 213 -28.13 12.97 6.77
C GLY A 213 -27.13 12.02 7.45
N GLN A 214 -27.03 12.05 8.77
CA GLN A 214 -25.98 11.33 9.51
C GLN A 214 -25.93 9.81 9.25
N GLN A 215 -27.09 9.17 9.15
CA GLN A 215 -27.18 7.73 8.84
C GLN A 215 -26.78 7.42 7.39
N GLU A 216 -27.15 8.29 6.46
CA GLU A 216 -26.75 8.19 5.05
C GLU A 216 -25.25 8.42 4.89
N LYS A 217 -24.70 9.44 5.58
CA LYS A 217 -23.26 9.71 5.68
C LYS A 217 -22.50 8.48 6.16
N LEU A 218 -22.96 7.81 7.22
CA LEU A 218 -22.32 6.59 7.70
C LEU A 218 -22.34 5.46 6.66
N ARG A 219 -23.48 5.25 5.98
CA ARG A 219 -23.60 4.24 4.91
C ARG A 219 -22.67 4.58 3.73
N TYR A 220 -22.60 5.85 3.35
CA TYR A 220 -21.74 6.34 2.29
C TYR A 220 -20.25 6.11 2.62
N LEU A 221 -19.79 6.51 3.81
CA LEU A 221 -18.39 6.31 4.22
C LEU A 221 -18.02 4.82 4.31
N LEU A 222 -18.93 3.97 4.77
CA LEU A 222 -18.73 2.51 4.77
C LEU A 222 -18.62 1.96 3.34
N ALA A 223 -19.48 2.42 2.43
CA ALA A 223 -19.45 2.03 1.02
C ALA A 223 -18.15 2.47 0.34
N GLU A 224 -17.69 3.70 0.57
CA GLU A 224 -16.41 4.19 0.06
C GLU A 224 -15.24 3.36 0.61
N ARG A 225 -15.24 3.04 1.91
CA ARG A 225 -14.20 2.19 2.50
C ARG A 225 -14.16 0.80 1.85
N CYS A 226 -15.32 0.19 1.60
CA CYS A 226 -15.42 -1.08 0.88
C CYS A 226 -14.93 -0.95 -0.57
N ARG A 227 -15.33 0.11 -1.28
CA ARG A 227 -14.95 0.39 -2.67
C ARG A 227 -13.42 0.45 -2.81
N PHE A 228 -12.75 1.23 -1.97
CA PHE A 228 -11.30 1.37 -2.01
C PHE A 228 -10.57 0.11 -1.52
N GLY A 229 -11.13 -0.58 -0.52
CA GLY A 229 -10.57 -1.84 -0.02
C GLY A 229 -10.61 -2.97 -1.04
N GLY A 230 -11.62 -3.00 -1.91
CA GLY A 230 -11.84 -4.04 -2.92
C GLY A 230 -11.03 -3.92 -4.20
N LEU A 231 -10.34 -2.79 -4.43
CA LEU A 231 -9.51 -2.64 -5.64
C LEU A 231 -8.27 -3.56 -5.56
N PRO A 232 -7.70 -4.02 -6.68
CA PRO A 232 -6.38 -4.65 -6.70
C PRO A 232 -5.28 -3.58 -6.57
N VAL A 233 -4.28 -3.79 -5.71
CA VAL A 233 -3.06 -2.96 -5.65
C VAL A 233 -1.90 -3.76 -6.25
N GLN A 234 -1.17 -3.12 -7.16
CA GLN A 234 0.10 -3.63 -7.63
C GLN A 234 1.18 -3.21 -6.62
N THR A 235 1.79 -4.18 -5.93
CA THR A 235 2.77 -3.92 -4.86
C THR A 235 4.21 -3.79 -5.36
N ARG A 236 4.48 -4.10 -6.63
CA ARG A 236 5.85 -4.21 -7.15
C ARG A 236 6.58 -2.87 -7.23
N TYR A 237 5.87 -1.79 -7.54
CA TYR A 237 6.45 -0.45 -7.67
C TYR A 237 5.56 0.53 -6.92
N ARG A 238 6.16 1.45 -6.17
CA ARG A 238 5.46 2.48 -5.37
C ARG A 238 6.10 3.83 -5.64
N TYR A 239 5.32 4.90 -5.57
CA TYR A 239 5.85 6.24 -5.80
C TYR A 239 6.84 6.64 -4.68
N GLN A 240 6.43 6.55 -3.42
CA GLN A 240 7.28 6.78 -2.25
C GLN A 240 7.33 5.53 -1.38
N ALA A 241 8.44 4.79 -1.42
CA ALA A 241 8.58 3.52 -0.70
C ALA A 241 8.53 3.69 0.84
N ASP A 242 9.03 4.82 1.35
CA ASP A 242 9.08 5.12 2.79
C ASP A 242 7.72 5.52 3.39
N TRP A 243 6.73 5.79 2.53
CA TRP A 243 5.42 6.24 2.94
C TRP A 243 4.43 5.08 2.99
N PRO A 244 3.42 5.13 3.87
CA PRO A 244 2.31 4.20 3.80
C PRO A 244 1.64 4.24 2.42
N SER A 245 1.01 3.14 2.04
CA SER A 245 0.26 3.08 0.78
C SER A 245 -0.88 4.09 0.77
N LEU A 246 -1.22 4.61 -0.41
CA LEU A 246 -2.39 5.46 -0.61
C LEU A 246 -3.65 4.80 -0.03
N ARG A 247 -3.79 3.49 -0.28
CA ARG A 247 -4.87 2.67 0.26
C ARG A 247 -4.89 2.67 1.78
N SER A 248 -3.75 2.44 2.43
CA SER A 248 -3.66 2.38 3.88
C SER A 248 -3.97 3.73 4.49
N MET A 249 -3.42 4.81 3.94
CA MET A 249 -3.71 6.18 4.40
C MET A 249 -5.20 6.49 4.29
N LEU A 250 -5.81 6.20 3.15
CA LEU A 250 -7.23 6.45 2.92
C LEU A 250 -8.13 5.56 3.78
N HIS A 251 -7.79 4.29 3.96
CA HIS A 251 -8.53 3.36 4.80
C HIS A 251 -8.50 3.76 6.29
N ASN A 252 -7.34 4.19 6.78
CA ASN A 252 -7.18 4.66 8.16
C ASN A 252 -8.01 5.92 8.38
N TRP A 253 -7.88 6.91 7.51
CA TRP A 253 -8.69 8.13 7.57
C TRP A 253 -10.19 7.85 7.50
N LEU A 254 -10.65 7.00 6.57
CA LEU A 254 -12.08 6.61 6.49
C LEU A 254 -12.56 5.92 7.77
N SER A 255 -11.71 5.13 8.42
CA SER A 255 -12.06 4.44 9.66
C SER A 255 -12.24 5.42 10.82
N GLU A 256 -11.35 6.41 10.92
CA GLU A 256 -11.48 7.51 11.88
C GLU A 256 -12.75 8.33 11.61
N GLU A 257 -13.06 8.62 10.34
CA GLU A 257 -14.27 9.35 10.00
C GLU A 257 -15.56 8.60 10.33
N ILE A 258 -15.58 7.29 10.09
CA ILE A 258 -16.70 6.43 10.47
C ILE A 258 -16.91 6.46 11.99
N VAL A 259 -15.84 6.42 12.78
CA VAL A 259 -15.91 6.53 14.25
C VAL A 259 -16.46 7.90 14.65
N ARG A 260 -15.92 8.98 14.09
CA ARG A 260 -16.36 10.35 14.38
C ARG A 260 -17.85 10.54 14.11
N VAL A 261 -18.35 10.06 12.97
CA VAL A 261 -19.78 10.15 12.62
C VAL A 261 -20.65 9.34 13.58
N ARG A 262 -20.18 8.15 14.02
CA ARG A 262 -20.89 7.32 15.00
C ARG A 262 -20.97 7.97 16.37
N GLU A 263 -19.91 8.64 16.81
CA GLU A 263 -19.86 9.34 18.10
C GLU A 263 -20.67 10.64 18.09
N GLN A 264 -20.73 11.33 16.95
CA GLN A 264 -21.57 12.51 16.76
C GLN A 264 -23.05 12.16 16.62
N SER A 265 -23.40 10.89 16.39
CA SER A 265 -24.80 10.48 16.49
C SER A 265 -25.14 10.52 17.98
N PRO A 266 -26.07 11.38 18.44
CA PRO A 266 -26.72 11.10 19.72
C PRO A 266 -27.22 9.68 19.56
N ALA A 267 -26.69 8.76 20.38
CA ALA A 267 -26.78 7.32 20.25
C ALA A 267 -27.93 6.93 19.33
N CYS A 268 -27.62 6.28 18.20
CA CYS A 268 -28.63 5.65 17.36
C CYS A 268 -29.51 4.80 18.28
N THR A 269 -30.57 5.43 18.77
CA THR A 269 -31.63 4.94 19.62
C THR A 269 -32.78 4.78 18.67
N THR A 270 -32.53 4.11 17.54
CA THR A 270 -33.44 3.01 17.29
C THR A 270 -33.17 2.07 18.46
N PRO A 271 -34.10 1.95 19.43
CA PRO A 271 -33.90 1.00 20.51
C PRO A 271 -33.73 -0.34 19.80
N ILE A 272 -32.51 -0.88 19.81
CA ILE A 272 -32.29 -2.27 19.44
C ILE A 272 -33.25 -3.01 20.35
N GLN A 273 -34.30 -3.59 19.77
CA GLN A 273 -35.38 -4.17 20.54
C GLN A 273 -34.77 -5.33 21.31
N LYS A 274 -34.45 -5.09 22.59
CA LYS A 274 -33.72 -6.06 23.41
C LYS A 274 -34.52 -7.34 23.46
N LEU A 275 -33.86 -8.45 23.17
CA LEU A 275 -34.53 -9.74 23.20
C LEU A 275 -34.88 -10.07 24.66
N GLY A 276 -36.16 -10.35 24.90
CA GLY A 276 -36.65 -10.69 26.23
C GLY A 276 -36.31 -12.13 26.59
N LEU A 277 -35.58 -12.32 27.69
CA LEU A 277 -35.32 -13.63 28.27
C LEU A 277 -36.23 -13.85 29.48
N ASN A 278 -36.80 -15.06 29.59
CA ASN A 278 -37.54 -15.48 30.78
C ASN A 278 -36.58 -15.99 31.88
N LEU A 279 -35.56 -15.17 32.17
CA LEU A 279 -34.55 -15.37 33.20
C LEU A 279 -34.41 -14.09 34.03
N SER A 280 -34.14 -14.19 35.33
CA SER A 280 -33.69 -13.05 36.12
C SER A 280 -32.24 -12.67 35.76
N VAL A 281 -31.77 -11.49 36.17
CA VAL A 281 -30.37 -11.08 35.94
C VAL A 281 -29.39 -12.06 36.58
N ALA A 282 -29.67 -12.55 37.79
CA ALA A 282 -28.85 -13.56 38.46
C ALA A 282 -28.82 -14.90 37.69
N GLN A 283 -29.98 -15.35 37.18
CA GLN A 283 -30.05 -16.56 36.37
C GLN A 283 -29.30 -16.40 35.04
N LEU A 284 -29.40 -15.24 34.41
CA LEU A 284 -28.65 -14.94 33.18
C LEU A 284 -27.14 -14.92 33.45
N ALA A 285 -26.69 -14.24 34.52
CA ALA A 285 -25.29 -14.18 34.87
C ALA A 285 -24.69 -15.56 35.17
N CYS A 286 -25.41 -16.39 35.93
CA CYS A 286 -25.00 -17.77 36.21
C CYS A 286 -24.97 -18.64 34.94
N LEU A 287 -25.97 -18.52 34.06
CA LEU A 287 -25.97 -19.21 32.77
C LEU A 287 -24.74 -18.82 31.92
N LEU A 288 -24.47 -17.52 31.78
CA LEU A 288 -23.33 -17.04 31.00
C LEU A 288 -22.01 -17.53 31.57
N LYS A 289 -21.90 -17.59 32.90
CA LYS A 289 -20.72 -18.13 33.58
C LYS A 289 -20.52 -19.62 33.28
N LEU A 290 -21.58 -20.43 33.37
CA LEU A 290 -21.52 -21.86 33.03
C LEU A 290 -21.14 -22.09 31.56
N LEU A 291 -21.73 -21.34 30.62
CA LEU A 291 -21.40 -21.45 29.20
C LEU A 291 -19.94 -21.07 28.93
N TYR A 292 -19.43 -20.06 29.65
CA TYR A 292 -18.03 -19.65 29.56
C TYR A 292 -17.08 -20.70 30.14
N ASP A 293 -17.41 -21.26 31.31
CA ASP A 293 -16.59 -22.26 31.98
C ASP A 293 -16.53 -23.59 31.20
N GLU A 294 -17.61 -23.94 30.47
CA GLU A 294 -17.66 -25.07 29.55
C GLU A 294 -17.03 -24.79 28.16
N GLY A 295 -16.44 -23.61 27.97
CA GLY A 295 -15.73 -23.27 26.73
C GLY A 295 -16.63 -23.11 25.50
N ILE A 296 -17.92 -22.82 25.67
CA ILE A 296 -18.87 -22.67 24.56
C ILE A 296 -18.60 -21.40 23.74
N PHE A 297 -18.02 -20.37 24.37
CA PHE A 297 -17.64 -19.14 23.68
C PHE A 297 -16.22 -19.23 23.12
N CYS A 298 -16.02 -18.75 21.89
CA CYS A 298 -14.68 -18.66 21.29
C CYS A 298 -13.80 -17.56 21.90
N THR A 299 -14.38 -16.62 22.65
CA THR A 299 -13.67 -15.47 23.22
C THR A 299 -13.24 -15.75 24.65
N GLU A 300 -11.95 -15.56 24.95
CA GLU A 300 -11.38 -15.76 26.30
C GLU A 300 -11.71 -14.63 27.29
N ASN A 301 -12.33 -13.54 26.84
CA ASN A 301 -12.68 -12.40 27.69
C ASN A 301 -14.14 -12.44 28.14
N PHE A 302 -14.37 -12.89 29.37
CA PHE A 302 -15.70 -12.91 29.98
C PHE A 302 -16.36 -11.51 30.06
N SER A 303 -15.57 -10.46 30.22
CA SER A 303 -16.11 -9.09 30.33
C SER A 303 -16.78 -8.62 29.03
N ASP A 304 -16.23 -9.03 27.89
CA ASP A 304 -16.80 -8.68 26.58
C ASP A 304 -18.10 -9.43 26.32
N ILE A 305 -18.20 -10.67 26.78
CA ILE A 305 -19.44 -11.46 26.77
C ILE A 305 -20.51 -10.75 27.60
N LEU A 306 -20.21 -10.36 28.84
CA LEU A 306 -21.17 -9.65 29.70
C LEU A 306 -21.60 -8.30 29.10
N ARG A 307 -20.67 -7.55 28.49
CA ARG A 307 -20.97 -6.27 27.83
C ARG A 307 -21.92 -6.48 26.65
N PHE A 308 -21.66 -7.50 25.82
CA PHE A 308 -22.56 -7.89 24.73
C PHE A 308 -23.96 -8.22 25.25
N PHE A 309 -24.08 -9.12 26.23
CA PHE A 309 -25.39 -9.53 26.73
C PHE A 309 -26.17 -8.38 27.37
N SER A 310 -25.50 -7.46 28.08
CA SER A 310 -26.13 -6.27 28.66
C SER A 310 -26.69 -5.30 27.61
N ALA A 311 -26.08 -5.24 26.43
CA ALA A 311 -26.48 -4.36 25.34
C ALA A 311 -27.69 -4.89 24.56
N TYR A 312 -27.78 -6.21 24.37
CA TYR A 312 -28.75 -6.83 23.44
C TYR A 312 -29.92 -7.57 24.11
N PHE A 313 -29.85 -7.88 25.40
CA PHE A 313 -30.89 -8.67 26.09
C PHE A 313 -31.53 -7.91 27.25
N ARG A 314 -32.78 -8.27 27.54
CA ARG A 314 -33.52 -7.84 28.74
C ARG A 314 -33.99 -9.04 29.54
N SER A 315 -34.07 -8.88 30.85
CA SER A 315 -34.44 -9.96 31.78
C SER A 315 -35.96 -9.97 32.01
N LYS A 316 -36.47 -11.02 32.64
CA LYS A 316 -37.88 -11.16 33.00
C LYS A 316 -38.44 -9.98 33.80
N ARG A 317 -37.59 -9.35 34.63
CA ARG A 317 -38.00 -8.32 35.60
C ARG A 317 -37.37 -6.95 35.35
N GLN A 318 -36.39 -6.84 34.46
CA GLN A 318 -35.66 -5.60 34.19
C GLN A 318 -35.42 -5.45 32.70
N GLU A 319 -35.93 -4.35 32.14
CA GLU A 319 -35.75 -3.98 30.73
C GLU A 319 -34.30 -3.58 30.42
N ASN A 320 -33.63 -2.94 31.38
CA ASN A 320 -32.23 -2.55 31.27
C ASN A 320 -31.39 -3.34 32.26
N ILE A 321 -30.60 -4.27 31.72
CA ILE A 321 -29.58 -4.99 32.47
C ILE A 321 -28.28 -4.19 32.33
N SER A 322 -27.69 -3.77 33.44
CA SER A 322 -26.36 -3.14 33.41
C SER A 322 -25.26 -4.20 33.40
N TYR A 323 -24.15 -3.90 32.73
CA TYR A 323 -22.93 -4.72 32.81
C TYR A 323 -22.50 -4.95 34.26
N GLY A 324 -22.54 -3.91 35.11
CA GLY A 324 -22.15 -4.01 36.52
C GLY A 324 -23.04 -4.98 37.31
N SER A 325 -24.35 -4.99 37.02
CA SER A 325 -25.28 -5.95 37.64
C SER A 325 -24.99 -7.38 37.23
N LEU A 326 -24.75 -7.63 35.94
CA LEU A 326 -24.38 -8.98 35.45
C LEU A 326 -23.05 -9.45 36.01
N SER A 327 -22.05 -8.58 36.02
CA SER A 327 -20.72 -8.88 36.56
C SER A 327 -20.81 -9.26 38.03
N LYS A 328 -21.47 -8.44 38.86
CA LYS A 328 -21.66 -8.73 40.29
C LYS A 328 -22.35 -10.08 40.51
N GLU A 329 -23.47 -10.33 39.84
CA GLU A 329 -24.24 -11.57 39.99
C GLU A 329 -23.49 -12.81 39.50
N SER A 330 -22.60 -12.66 38.51
CA SER A 330 -21.78 -13.78 38.00
C SER A 330 -20.79 -14.30 39.05
N TYR A 331 -20.28 -13.41 39.92
CA TYR A 331 -19.38 -13.78 41.01
C TYR A 331 -20.11 -14.16 42.31
N SER A 332 -21.36 -13.75 42.46
CA SER A 332 -22.17 -13.99 43.67
C SER A 332 -23.36 -14.92 43.42
N THR A 333 -23.20 -15.95 42.59
CA THR A 333 -24.29 -16.87 42.25
C THR A 333 -24.75 -17.65 43.47
N GLY A 334 -25.99 -17.42 43.91
CA GLY A 334 -26.60 -18.16 45.02
C GLY A 334 -27.09 -19.57 44.62
N GLN A 335 -27.07 -20.50 45.58
CA GLN A 335 -27.51 -21.90 45.38
C GLN A 335 -28.95 -22.00 44.83
N VAL A 336 -29.84 -21.10 45.23
CA VAL A 336 -31.23 -21.04 44.73
C VAL A 336 -31.27 -20.74 43.23
N THR A 337 -30.41 -19.84 42.74
CA THR A 337 -30.30 -19.50 41.32
C THR A 337 -29.80 -20.70 40.51
N ALA A 338 -28.78 -21.39 41.02
CA ALA A 338 -28.24 -22.60 40.40
C ALA A 338 -29.26 -23.74 40.34
N ALA A 339 -30.05 -23.95 41.41
CA ALA A 339 -31.11 -24.95 41.43
C ALA A 339 -32.17 -24.71 40.34
N VAL A 340 -32.60 -23.45 40.15
CA VAL A 340 -33.57 -23.10 39.11
C VAL A 340 -33.01 -23.34 37.70
N LEU A 341 -31.73 -23.04 37.46
CA LEU A 341 -31.09 -23.32 36.17
C LEU A 341 -30.93 -24.82 35.93
N ARG A 342 -30.55 -25.59 36.95
CA ARG A 342 -30.47 -27.06 36.88
C ARG A 342 -31.80 -27.66 36.44
N ASP A 343 -32.91 -27.20 37.01
CA ASP A 343 -34.24 -27.69 36.65
C ASP A 343 -34.61 -27.35 35.20
N LYS A 344 -34.22 -26.15 34.72
CA LYS A 344 -34.39 -25.76 33.30
C LYS A 344 -33.55 -26.64 32.38
N PHE A 345 -32.30 -26.92 32.72
CA PHE A 345 -31.44 -27.81 31.94
C PHE A 345 -32.00 -29.23 31.91
N ALA A 346 -32.46 -29.77 33.03
CA ALA A 346 -33.10 -31.08 33.07
C ALA A 346 -34.34 -31.16 32.14
N GLN A 347 -35.12 -30.09 32.05
CA GLN A 347 -36.23 -30.01 31.09
C GLN A 347 -35.75 -29.95 29.63
N MET A 348 -34.65 -29.26 29.34
CA MET A 348 -34.06 -29.20 28.01
C MET A 348 -33.50 -30.56 27.59
N ILE A 349 -32.81 -31.27 28.49
CA ILE A 349 -32.30 -32.64 28.27
C ILE A 349 -33.46 -33.57 27.92
N LYS A 350 -34.52 -33.60 28.74
CA LYS A 350 -35.72 -34.41 28.44
C LYS A 350 -36.35 -34.12 27.07
N LYS A 351 -36.32 -32.85 26.62
CA LYS A 351 -36.80 -32.47 25.29
C LYS A 351 -35.86 -32.97 24.19
N ILE A 352 -34.55 -32.86 24.40
CA ILE A 352 -33.54 -33.38 23.47
C ILE A 352 -33.74 -34.89 23.30
N ASP A 353 -33.82 -35.62 24.41
CA ASP A 353 -34.04 -37.08 24.41
C ASP A 353 -35.29 -37.43 23.62
N ARG A 354 -36.41 -36.77 23.91
CA ARG A 354 -37.67 -37.01 23.21
C ARG A 354 -37.61 -36.71 21.70
N HIS A 355 -36.91 -35.65 21.28
CA HIS A 355 -36.93 -35.18 19.89
C HIS A 355 -35.87 -35.84 19.01
N PHE A 356 -34.73 -36.20 19.57
CA PHE A 356 -33.57 -36.67 18.82
C PHE A 356 -33.15 -38.10 19.17
N PHE A 357 -33.65 -38.65 20.28
CA PHE A 357 -33.41 -40.03 20.73
C PHE A 357 -34.73 -40.73 21.15
N PRO A 358 -35.78 -40.73 20.31
CA PRO A 358 -37.01 -41.43 20.64
C PRO A 358 -36.77 -42.95 20.67
N GLU A 359 -37.22 -43.61 21.75
CA GLU A 359 -37.25 -45.09 21.85
C GLU A 359 -38.18 -45.74 20.82
#